data_AF-A0A2J4G837-F1
#
_entry.id   AF-A0A2J4G837-F1
#
_cell.length_a   1.000
_cell.length_b   1.000
_cell.length_c   1.000
_cell.angle_alpha   90.00
_cell.angle_beta   90.00
_cell.angle_gamma   90.00
#
_symmetry.space_group_name_H-M   'P 1'
#
loop_
_entity.id
_entity.type
_entity.pdbx_description
1 polymer ?
#
loop_
_entity_poly.entity_id
_entity_poly.type
_entity_poly.pdbx_seq_one_letter_code
_entity_poly.pdbx_strand_id
1 'polypeptide(L)'
;MKSVGKAAVSAILIALLLTYPLILAPVQAQSPQADRIQKLISILENESARLEKVVKSRVTNATKQQELLSQLSVVKELLDNASRLANAGSYNESLALLREARAELVSVSRQLVPVILGERKKFVARSLEAEIRALQNQIKAMQNVASRMQEKSVNASQVLSLLNEASGLLDQASEKLKANDTAGAAQLVEQAWGKVKEAERLVFSLATQLRARYVSKDLEHLKAAFNVTYARLSKVAPEVAEEFRAWFEQKVSKIEALVSAGKNAEALAELRRLMLEYRDYMVLLTQATRLENLARAAKQLAGVVRPCNATLARELEASANALLDAIKSRDMAKVLGTSQNLRSLMAEARFACRARRAQGKP
;
A
#
# COMPACT_ATOMS: atom_id res chain seq x y z
N MET A 1 -10.72 7.55 8.54
CA MET A 1 -11.49 7.96 9.75
C MET A 1 -11.15 9.35 10.32
N LYS A 2 -10.36 10.22 9.66
CA LYS A 2 -10.02 11.58 10.18
C LYS A 2 -11.02 12.71 9.81
N SER A 3 -12.03 12.46 8.97
CA SER A 3 -13.03 13.48 8.58
C SER A 3 -14.30 13.51 9.45
N VAL A 4 -14.47 12.51 10.33
CA VAL A 4 -15.66 12.34 11.19
C VAL A 4 -15.75 13.43 12.26
N GLY A 5 -14.61 13.91 12.77
CA GLY A 5 -14.56 14.93 13.82
C GLY A 5 -14.98 16.33 13.35
N LYS A 6 -14.70 16.72 12.10
CA LYS A 6 -14.96 18.10 11.63
C LYS A 6 -16.43 18.39 11.33
N ALA A 7 -17.22 17.36 11.00
CA ALA A 7 -18.65 17.50 10.70
C ALA A 7 -19.53 17.54 11.97
N ALA A 8 -19.14 16.79 13.01
CA ALA A 8 -19.80 16.85 14.32
C ALA A 8 -19.65 18.25 14.95
N VAL A 9 -18.48 18.88 14.83
CA VAL A 9 -18.23 20.24 15.33
C VAL A 9 -19.10 21.30 14.65
N SER A 10 -19.34 21.21 13.33
CA SER A 10 -20.25 22.14 12.63
C SER A 10 -21.72 21.94 13.01
N ALA A 11 -22.18 20.69 13.20
CA ALA A 11 -23.54 20.42 13.65
C ALA A 11 -23.78 20.87 15.11
N ILE A 12 -22.76 20.73 15.97
CA ILE A 12 -22.75 21.26 17.35
C ILE A 12 -22.76 22.79 17.35
N LEU A 13 -22.03 23.44 16.44
CA LEU A 13 -22.06 24.90 16.27
C LEU A 13 -23.44 25.41 15.83
N ILE A 14 -24.12 24.69 14.94
CA ILE A 14 -25.48 25.02 14.49
C ILE A 14 -26.51 24.78 15.60
N ALA A 15 -26.32 23.78 16.46
CA ALA A 15 -27.15 23.54 17.63
C ALA A 15 -26.95 24.60 18.74
N LEU A 16 -25.73 25.15 18.88
CA LEU A 16 -25.42 26.28 19.76
C LEU A 16 -26.11 27.59 19.31
N LEU A 17 -26.29 27.80 18.00
CA LEU A 17 -27.04 28.96 17.45
C LEU A 17 -28.53 28.96 17.85
N LEU A 18 -29.11 27.77 18.04
CA LEU A 18 -30.53 27.59 18.38
C LEU A 18 -30.83 27.76 19.87
N THR A 19 -29.80 27.78 20.73
CA THR A 19 -29.97 27.70 22.19
C THR A 19 -29.55 28.96 22.95
N TYR A 20 -29.14 30.05 22.28
CA TYR A 20 -28.75 31.29 22.95
C TYR A 20 -29.95 32.24 23.15
N PRO A 21 -30.62 32.32 24.30
CA PRO A 21 -31.57 33.40 24.54
C PRO A 21 -30.78 34.70 24.75
N LEU A 22 -30.87 35.63 23.80
CA LEU A 22 -30.51 37.03 24.06
C LEU A 22 -31.66 37.63 24.89
N ILE A 23 -31.60 37.44 26.21
CA ILE A 23 -32.43 38.23 27.13
C ILE A 23 -31.82 39.64 27.14
N LEU A 24 -32.44 40.55 26.38
CA LEU A 24 -32.06 41.97 26.35
C LEU A 24 -33.19 42.76 27.01
N ALA A 25 -33.02 43.06 28.30
CA ALA A 25 -33.87 44.01 29.03
C ALA A 25 -33.65 45.44 28.52
N PRO A 26 -34.67 46.33 28.58
CA PRO A 26 -34.53 47.71 28.17
C PRO A 26 -33.85 48.51 29.29
N VAL A 27 -32.70 49.14 29.03
CA VAL A 27 -32.10 50.10 29.98
C VAL A 27 -31.43 51.24 29.22
N GLN A 28 -31.78 52.46 29.63
CA GLN A 28 -31.30 53.76 29.15
C GLN A 28 -29.82 53.99 29.53
N ALA A 29 -28.95 54.27 28.54
CA ALA A 29 -27.79 55.18 28.61
C ALA A 29 -26.99 55.08 27.28
N GLN A 30 -26.64 56.22 26.67
CA GLN A 30 -26.23 56.34 25.27
C GLN A 30 -24.76 55.98 24.93
N SER A 31 -23.88 55.72 25.91
CA SER A 31 -22.45 55.39 25.64
C SER A 31 -22.01 53.92 25.82
N PRO A 32 -22.73 53.02 26.55
CA PRO A 32 -22.48 51.57 26.54
C PRO A 32 -23.21 50.81 25.43
N GLN A 33 -24.10 51.48 24.68
CA GLN A 33 -25.06 50.84 23.77
C GLN A 33 -24.48 50.60 22.37
N ALA A 34 -23.68 51.54 21.85
CA ALA A 34 -23.02 51.42 20.56
C ALA A 34 -22.04 50.24 20.52
N ASP A 35 -21.18 50.11 21.54
CA ASP A 35 -20.20 49.01 21.64
C ASP A 35 -20.87 47.63 21.70
N ARG A 36 -22.01 47.53 22.39
CA ARG A 36 -22.80 46.29 22.47
C ARG A 36 -23.41 45.93 21.14
N ILE A 37 -23.98 46.89 20.42
CA ILE A 37 -24.56 46.70 19.10
C ILE A 37 -23.48 46.31 18.09
N GLN A 38 -22.32 46.98 18.10
CA GLN A 38 -21.21 46.65 17.23
C GLN A 38 -20.64 45.26 17.50
N LYS A 39 -20.59 44.85 18.78
CA LYS A 39 -20.22 43.48 19.14
C LYS A 39 -21.23 42.45 18.63
N LEU A 40 -22.53 42.74 18.69
CA LEU A 40 -23.58 41.86 18.14
C LEU A 40 -23.47 41.76 16.61
N ILE A 41 -23.24 42.88 15.91
CA ILE A 41 -22.99 42.89 14.46
C ILE A 41 -21.81 41.97 14.13
N SER A 42 -20.67 42.14 14.78
CA SER A 42 -19.48 41.31 14.54
C SER A 42 -19.72 39.82 14.79
N ILE A 43 -20.52 39.46 15.82
CA ILE A 43 -20.90 38.07 16.07
C ILE A 43 -21.71 37.51 14.90
N LEU A 44 -22.75 38.22 14.47
CA LEU A 44 -23.65 37.78 13.40
C LEU A 44 -22.94 37.74 12.03
N GLU A 45 -22.02 38.67 11.76
CA GLU A 45 -21.17 38.64 10.55
C GLU A 45 -20.30 37.39 10.51
N ASN A 46 -19.65 37.06 11.63
CA ASN A 46 -18.84 35.85 11.75
C ASN A 46 -19.69 34.58 11.57
N GLU A 47 -20.92 34.57 12.09
CA GLU A 47 -21.86 33.46 11.92
C GLU A 47 -22.33 33.32 10.47
N SER A 48 -22.68 34.42 9.82
CA SER A 48 -23.04 34.46 8.39
C SER A 48 -21.91 33.91 7.51
N ALA A 49 -20.67 34.39 7.73
CA ALA A 49 -19.50 33.90 6.99
C ALA A 49 -19.22 32.41 7.21
N ARG A 50 -19.43 31.91 8.45
CA ARG A 50 -19.29 30.47 8.75
C ARG A 50 -20.34 29.64 8.03
N LEU A 51 -21.62 30.05 8.07
CA LEU A 51 -22.69 29.36 7.34
C LEU A 51 -22.45 29.39 5.84
N GLU A 52 -22.01 30.52 5.28
CA GLU A 52 -21.67 30.64 3.87
C GLU A 52 -20.59 29.63 3.45
N LYS A 53 -19.52 29.50 4.26
CA LYS A 53 -18.47 28.51 4.02
C LYS A 53 -19.00 27.08 4.08
N VAL A 54 -19.92 26.78 4.99
CA VAL A 54 -20.55 25.46 5.09
C VAL A 54 -21.43 25.20 3.87
N VAL A 55 -22.27 26.15 3.45
CA VAL A 55 -23.13 26.03 2.27
C VAL A 55 -22.30 25.77 1.01
N LYS A 56 -21.22 26.53 0.80
CA LYS A 56 -20.31 26.36 -0.36
C LYS A 56 -19.61 25.00 -0.37
N SER A 57 -19.28 24.45 0.80
CA SER A 57 -18.48 23.22 0.89
C SER A 57 -19.29 21.93 1.10
N ARG A 58 -20.55 22.04 1.56
CA ARG A 58 -21.35 20.89 2.02
C ARG A 58 -22.70 20.74 1.35
N VAL A 59 -23.17 21.72 0.59
CA VAL A 59 -24.44 21.59 -0.17
C VAL A 59 -24.07 21.33 -1.61
N THR A 60 -24.41 20.14 -2.11
CA THR A 60 -24.05 19.72 -3.48
C THR A 60 -25.11 20.08 -4.52
N ASN A 61 -26.37 20.25 -4.09
CA ASN A 61 -27.45 20.69 -4.96
C ASN A 61 -27.29 22.19 -5.29
N ALA A 62 -26.98 22.50 -6.55
CA ALA A 62 -26.72 23.87 -7.00
C ALA A 62 -27.89 24.83 -6.73
N THR A 63 -29.14 24.39 -6.96
CA THR A 63 -30.33 25.22 -6.72
C THR A 63 -30.50 25.54 -5.23
N LYS A 64 -30.40 24.53 -4.36
CA LYS A 64 -30.53 24.74 -2.91
C LYS A 64 -29.35 25.52 -2.34
N GLN A 65 -28.15 25.32 -2.89
CA GLN A 65 -26.96 26.08 -2.56
C GLN A 65 -27.15 27.56 -2.88
N GLN A 66 -27.64 27.89 -4.07
CA GLN A 66 -27.90 29.26 -4.49
C GLN A 66 -28.99 29.92 -3.64
N GLU A 67 -30.06 29.20 -3.31
CA GLU A 67 -31.13 29.68 -2.42
C GLU A 67 -30.58 30.06 -1.02
N LEU A 68 -29.80 29.18 -0.40
CA LEU A 68 -29.22 29.44 0.93
C LEU A 68 -28.17 30.56 0.90
N LEU A 69 -27.40 30.67 -0.19
CA LEU A 69 -26.46 31.78 -0.36
C LEU A 69 -27.17 33.12 -0.56
N SER A 70 -28.32 33.14 -1.23
CA SER A 70 -29.16 34.34 -1.37
C SER A 70 -29.78 34.76 -0.04
N GLN A 71 -30.24 33.83 0.80
CA GLN A 71 -30.71 34.17 2.15
C GLN A 71 -29.57 34.76 3.01
N LEU A 72 -28.34 34.23 2.87
CA LEU A 72 -27.17 34.77 3.56
C LEU A 72 -26.73 36.15 3.03
N SER A 73 -26.98 36.48 1.75
CA SER A 73 -26.72 37.84 1.24
C SER A 73 -27.69 38.85 1.83
N VAL A 74 -28.97 38.50 1.99
CA VAL A 74 -29.96 39.34 2.70
C VAL A 74 -29.53 39.61 4.14
N VAL A 75 -29.02 38.60 4.84
CA VAL A 75 -28.45 38.77 6.19
C VAL A 75 -27.31 39.80 6.18
N LYS A 76 -26.40 39.74 5.21
CA LYS A 76 -25.29 40.72 5.12
C LYS A 76 -25.80 42.13 4.93
N GLU A 77 -26.78 42.33 4.04
CA GLU A 77 -27.41 43.63 3.84
C GLU A 77 -28.09 44.15 5.12
N LEU A 78 -28.79 43.29 5.87
CA LEU A 78 -29.39 43.65 7.16
C LEU A 78 -28.32 44.06 8.19
N LEU A 79 -27.18 43.38 8.23
CA LEU A 79 -26.07 43.70 9.14
C LEU A 79 -25.37 45.01 8.75
N ASP A 80 -25.15 45.24 7.45
CA ASP A 80 -24.60 46.49 6.92
C ASP A 80 -25.54 47.67 7.24
N ASN A 81 -26.84 47.48 7.09
CA ASN A 81 -27.87 48.47 7.45
C ASN A 81 -27.90 48.72 8.96
N ALA A 82 -27.83 47.67 9.78
CA ALA A 82 -27.79 47.80 11.24
C ALA A 82 -26.54 48.57 11.70
N SER A 83 -25.39 48.33 11.07
CA SER A 83 -24.14 49.06 11.31
C SER A 83 -24.27 50.54 10.96
N ARG A 84 -24.83 50.87 9.79
CA ARG A 84 -25.08 52.26 9.39
C ARG A 84 -26.00 53.00 10.37
N LEU A 85 -27.09 52.36 10.80
CA LEU A 85 -28.02 52.95 11.77
C LEU A 85 -27.40 53.12 13.16
N ALA A 86 -26.58 52.16 13.60
CA ALA A 86 -25.84 52.27 14.86
C ALA A 86 -24.85 53.45 14.84
N ASN A 87 -24.12 53.63 13.73
CA ASN A 87 -23.19 54.74 13.55
C ASN A 87 -23.90 56.11 13.47
N ALA A 88 -25.15 56.13 12.99
CA ALA A 88 -26.00 57.32 12.95
C ALA A 88 -26.73 57.62 14.29
N GLY A 89 -26.57 56.76 15.32
CA GLY A 89 -27.22 56.92 16.62
C GLY A 89 -28.63 56.33 16.73
N SER A 90 -29.15 55.72 15.66
CA SER A 90 -30.46 55.05 15.61
C SER A 90 -30.41 53.62 16.17
N TYR A 91 -30.12 53.49 17.47
CA TYR A 91 -29.85 52.19 18.11
C TYR A 91 -31.05 51.23 18.14
N ASN A 92 -32.28 51.74 18.29
CA ASN A 92 -33.47 50.88 18.34
C ASN A 92 -33.77 50.23 16.97
N GLU A 93 -33.58 50.99 15.90
CA GLU A 93 -33.76 50.50 14.52
C GLU A 93 -32.65 49.53 14.15
N SER A 94 -31.40 49.83 14.53
CA SER A 94 -30.28 48.88 14.42
C SER A 94 -30.58 47.56 15.14
N LEU A 95 -31.09 47.60 16.37
CA LEU A 95 -31.49 46.41 17.11
C LEU A 95 -32.63 45.62 16.45
N ALA A 96 -33.57 46.30 15.79
CA ALA A 96 -34.63 45.62 15.04
C ALA A 96 -34.05 44.84 13.85
N LEU A 97 -33.15 45.45 13.07
CA LEU A 97 -32.46 44.77 11.97
C LEU A 97 -31.57 43.62 12.46
N LEU A 98 -30.93 43.74 13.63
CA LEU A 98 -30.16 42.63 14.21
C LEU A 98 -31.04 41.44 14.60
N ARG A 99 -32.26 41.68 15.07
CA ARG A 99 -33.23 40.61 15.37
C ARG A 99 -33.66 39.90 14.08
N GLU A 100 -33.88 40.65 13.01
CA GLU A 100 -34.24 40.13 11.70
C GLU A 100 -33.10 39.31 11.09
N ALA A 101 -31.87 39.86 11.05
CA ALA A 101 -30.68 39.17 10.59
C ALA A 101 -30.45 37.84 11.32
N ARG A 102 -30.69 37.83 12.64
CA ARG A 102 -30.61 36.63 13.46
C ARG A 102 -31.70 35.61 13.12
N ALA A 103 -32.95 36.05 12.94
CA ALA A 103 -34.05 35.17 12.56
C ALA A 103 -33.77 34.47 11.23
N GLU A 104 -33.23 35.21 10.26
CA GLU A 104 -32.80 34.68 8.96
C GLU A 104 -31.64 33.69 9.10
N LEU A 105 -30.60 34.00 9.90
CA LEU A 105 -29.51 33.05 10.17
C LEU A 105 -30.01 31.73 10.80
N VAL A 106 -30.99 31.81 11.69
CA VAL A 106 -31.63 30.64 12.29
C VAL A 106 -32.45 29.87 11.24
N SER A 107 -33.16 30.56 10.36
CA SER A 107 -33.91 29.95 9.24
C SER A 107 -32.97 29.18 8.31
N VAL A 108 -31.89 29.82 7.84
CA VAL A 108 -30.85 29.21 7.01
C VAL A 108 -30.27 27.98 7.70
N SER A 109 -29.95 28.08 8.99
CA SER A 109 -29.41 26.98 9.78
C SER A 109 -30.36 25.78 9.85
N ARG A 110 -31.66 26.02 10.06
CA ARG A 110 -32.69 24.97 10.11
C ARG A 110 -32.86 24.26 8.77
N GLN A 111 -32.73 24.98 7.66
CA GLN A 111 -32.78 24.38 6.32
C GLN A 111 -31.50 23.61 5.97
N LEU A 112 -30.35 24.05 6.47
CA LEU A 112 -29.04 23.46 6.16
C LEU A 112 -28.84 22.09 6.83
N VAL A 113 -29.27 21.94 8.08
CA VAL A 113 -29.13 20.69 8.86
C VAL A 113 -29.69 19.45 8.14
N PRO A 114 -30.97 19.42 7.69
CA PRO A 114 -31.52 18.24 7.03
C PRO A 114 -30.85 17.95 5.68
N VAL A 115 -30.38 18.97 4.95
CA VAL A 115 -29.64 18.79 3.70
C VAL A 115 -28.32 18.05 3.95
N ILE A 116 -27.51 18.53 4.90
CA ILE A 116 -26.22 17.92 5.23
C ILE A 116 -26.40 16.49 5.78
N LEU A 117 -27.37 16.29 6.67
CA LEU A 117 -27.65 14.97 7.24
C LEU A 117 -28.18 13.99 6.17
N GLY A 118 -29.03 14.46 5.26
CA GLY A 118 -29.55 13.67 4.15
C GLY A 118 -28.47 13.24 3.16
N GLU A 119 -27.59 14.17 2.75
CA GLU A 119 -26.45 13.86 1.89
C GLU A 119 -25.49 12.87 2.55
N ARG A 120 -25.22 13.02 3.85
CA ARG A 120 -24.39 12.09 4.60
C ARG A 120 -25.00 10.69 4.64
N LYS A 121 -26.31 10.56 4.89
CA LYS A 121 -27.00 9.26 4.86
C LYS A 121 -26.86 8.59 3.49
N LYS A 122 -27.05 9.36 2.40
CA LYS A 122 -26.85 8.86 1.02
C LYS A 122 -25.41 8.43 0.76
N PHE A 123 -24.44 9.20 1.24
CA PHE A 123 -23.03 8.85 1.09
C PHE A 123 -22.67 7.55 1.82
N VAL A 124 -23.12 7.39 3.08
CA VAL A 124 -22.91 6.17 3.86
C VAL A 124 -23.57 4.97 3.18
N ALA A 125 -24.81 5.12 2.71
CA ALA A 125 -25.52 4.05 2.00
C ALA A 125 -24.76 3.62 0.73
N ARG A 126 -24.33 4.57 -0.11
CA ARG A 126 -23.52 4.27 -1.32
C ARG A 126 -22.19 3.59 -0.98
N SER A 127 -21.54 3.99 0.10
CA SER A 127 -20.30 3.36 0.56
C SER A 127 -20.54 1.91 0.96
N LEU A 128 -21.61 1.63 1.72
CA LEU A 128 -21.98 0.28 2.11
C LEU A 128 -22.39 -0.58 0.92
N GLU A 129 -23.12 -0.03 -0.06
CA GLU A 129 -23.44 -0.75 -1.30
C GLU A 129 -22.18 -1.16 -2.09
N ALA A 130 -21.16 -0.30 -2.12
CA ALA A 130 -19.90 -0.61 -2.79
C ALA A 130 -19.14 -1.72 -2.03
N GLU A 131 -19.14 -1.68 -0.70
CA GLU A 131 -18.52 -2.68 0.16
C GLU A 131 -19.20 -4.05 0.04
N ILE A 132 -20.54 -4.08 0.04
CA ILE A 132 -21.33 -5.30 -0.21
C ILE A 132 -20.95 -5.92 -1.55
N ARG A 133 -20.90 -5.13 -2.63
CA ARG A 133 -20.50 -5.61 -3.97
C ARG A 133 -19.08 -6.16 -3.99
N ALA A 134 -18.14 -5.47 -3.34
CA ALA A 134 -16.76 -5.92 -3.26
C ALA A 134 -16.64 -7.27 -2.52
N LEU A 135 -17.32 -7.41 -1.39
CA LEU A 135 -17.36 -8.65 -0.61
C LEU A 135 -18.03 -9.79 -1.37
N GLN A 136 -19.16 -9.55 -2.05
CA GLN A 136 -19.81 -10.57 -2.87
C GLN A 136 -18.89 -11.08 -3.98
N ASN A 137 -18.11 -10.20 -4.61
CA ASN A 137 -17.11 -10.61 -5.61
C ASN A 137 -15.99 -11.46 -4.99
N GLN A 138 -15.51 -11.07 -3.81
CA GLN A 138 -14.49 -11.85 -3.08
C GLN A 138 -15.01 -13.24 -2.67
N ILE A 139 -16.25 -13.32 -2.19
CA ILE A 139 -16.93 -14.58 -1.84
C ILE A 139 -16.99 -15.50 -3.07
N LYS A 140 -17.44 -15.00 -4.22
CA LYS A 140 -17.47 -15.79 -5.47
C LYS A 140 -16.10 -16.30 -5.88
N ALA A 141 -15.07 -15.45 -5.77
CA ALA A 141 -13.69 -15.85 -6.07
C ALA A 141 -13.20 -16.97 -5.13
N MET A 142 -13.49 -16.87 -3.82
CA MET A 142 -13.11 -17.90 -2.86
C MET A 142 -13.93 -19.18 -3.00
N GLN A 143 -15.21 -19.11 -3.37
CA GLN A 143 -16.03 -20.29 -3.70
C GLN A 143 -15.41 -21.05 -4.87
N ASN A 144 -14.98 -20.36 -5.94
CA ASN A 144 -14.28 -20.99 -7.06
C ASN A 144 -12.98 -21.69 -6.63
N VAL A 145 -12.22 -21.08 -5.71
CA VAL A 145 -11.01 -21.71 -5.14
C VAL A 145 -11.37 -22.95 -4.33
N ALA A 146 -12.39 -22.87 -3.48
CA ALA A 146 -12.86 -23.99 -2.67
C ALA A 146 -13.36 -25.17 -3.52
N SER A 147 -14.12 -24.90 -4.60
CA SER A 147 -14.56 -25.93 -5.54
C SER A 147 -13.38 -26.63 -6.23
N ARG A 148 -12.38 -25.87 -6.70
CA ARG A 148 -11.15 -26.44 -7.28
C ARG A 148 -10.33 -27.25 -6.27
N MET A 149 -10.41 -26.91 -4.98
CA MET A 149 -9.82 -27.73 -3.91
C MET A 149 -10.58 -29.05 -3.75
N GLN A 150 -11.91 -29.05 -3.83
CA GLN A 150 -12.72 -30.27 -3.79
C GLN A 150 -12.43 -31.20 -4.98
N GLU A 151 -12.26 -30.67 -6.19
CA GLU A 151 -11.81 -31.44 -7.37
C GLU A 151 -10.48 -32.16 -7.12
N LYS A 152 -9.64 -31.61 -6.23
CA LYS A 152 -8.36 -32.20 -5.80
C LYS A 152 -8.47 -33.03 -4.52
N SER A 153 -9.69 -33.48 -4.17
CA SER A 153 -9.96 -34.30 -2.98
C SER A 153 -9.50 -33.64 -1.68
N VAL A 154 -9.71 -32.33 -1.55
CA VAL A 154 -9.52 -31.56 -0.32
C VAL A 154 -10.90 -31.17 0.21
N ASN A 155 -11.16 -31.46 1.48
CA ASN A 155 -12.44 -31.13 2.09
C ASN A 155 -12.52 -29.61 2.36
N ALA A 156 -13.21 -28.89 1.46
CA ALA A 156 -13.48 -27.46 1.60
C ALA A 156 -14.92 -27.14 2.07
N SER A 157 -15.64 -28.12 2.65
CA SER A 157 -17.04 -27.94 3.08
C SER A 157 -17.22 -26.80 4.08
N GLN A 158 -16.35 -26.71 5.09
CA GLN A 158 -16.38 -25.63 6.08
C GLN A 158 -16.15 -24.25 5.44
N VAL A 159 -15.23 -24.16 4.48
CA VAL A 159 -14.99 -22.92 3.71
C VAL A 159 -16.27 -22.51 2.98
N LEU A 160 -16.89 -23.44 2.24
CA LEU A 160 -18.12 -23.17 1.52
C LEU A 160 -19.27 -22.77 2.44
N SER A 161 -19.40 -23.39 3.63
CA SER A 161 -20.40 -23.01 4.64
C SER A 161 -20.22 -21.56 5.07
N LEU A 162 -19.00 -21.17 5.48
CA LEU A 162 -18.71 -19.80 5.92
C LEU A 162 -18.95 -18.77 4.82
N LEU A 163 -18.61 -19.11 3.57
CA LEU A 163 -18.83 -18.25 2.42
C LEU A 163 -20.32 -18.08 2.09
N ASN A 164 -21.12 -19.15 2.24
CA ASN A 164 -22.56 -19.09 2.06
C ASN A 164 -23.24 -18.29 3.17
N GLU A 165 -22.82 -18.48 4.44
CA GLU A 165 -23.26 -17.66 5.57
C GLU A 165 -22.94 -16.18 5.34
N ALA A 166 -21.71 -15.87 4.90
CA ALA A 166 -21.30 -14.51 4.58
C ALA A 166 -22.15 -13.92 3.45
N SER A 167 -22.45 -14.70 2.40
CA SER A 167 -23.33 -14.25 1.31
C SER A 167 -24.73 -13.93 1.82
N GLY A 168 -25.31 -14.80 2.65
CA GLY A 168 -26.62 -14.58 3.25
C GLY A 168 -26.68 -13.31 4.12
N LEU A 169 -25.61 -13.01 4.87
CA LEU A 169 -25.49 -11.77 5.63
C LEU A 169 -25.44 -10.53 4.74
N LEU A 170 -24.76 -10.60 3.58
CA LEU A 170 -24.70 -9.49 2.63
C LEU A 170 -26.03 -9.24 1.90
N ASP A 171 -26.78 -10.30 1.64
CA ASP A 171 -28.12 -10.19 1.07
C ASP A 171 -29.06 -9.51 2.09
N GLN A 172 -29.00 -9.91 3.37
CA GLN A 172 -29.72 -9.21 4.44
C GLN A 172 -29.27 -7.76 4.60
N ALA A 173 -27.97 -7.47 4.51
CA ALA A 173 -27.44 -6.12 4.57
C ALA A 173 -27.99 -5.24 3.43
N SER A 174 -28.14 -5.81 2.24
CA SER A 174 -28.74 -5.14 1.09
C SER A 174 -30.21 -4.79 1.32
N GLU A 175 -30.98 -5.72 1.89
CA GLU A 175 -32.38 -5.45 2.26
C GLU A 175 -32.49 -4.38 3.36
N LYS A 176 -31.59 -4.38 4.35
CA LYS A 176 -31.50 -3.34 5.37
C LYS A 176 -31.21 -1.96 4.76
N LEU A 177 -30.34 -1.88 3.77
CA LEU A 177 -30.09 -0.62 3.03
C LEU A 177 -31.33 -0.14 2.27
N LYS A 178 -32.07 -1.04 1.61
CA LYS A 178 -33.34 -0.69 0.93
C LYS A 178 -34.38 -0.16 1.93
N ALA A 179 -34.39 -0.67 3.15
CA ALA A 179 -35.22 -0.19 4.26
C ALA A 179 -34.69 1.08 4.94
N ASN A 180 -33.62 1.71 4.43
CA ASN A 180 -32.91 2.85 5.04
C ASN A 180 -32.29 2.58 6.43
N ASP A 181 -32.14 1.32 6.83
CA ASP A 181 -31.48 0.91 8.07
C ASP A 181 -29.97 0.75 7.83
N THR A 182 -29.26 1.88 7.74
CA THR A 182 -27.81 1.90 7.48
C THR A 182 -26.99 1.31 8.63
N ALA A 183 -27.50 1.38 9.87
CA ALA A 183 -26.79 0.86 11.03
C ALA A 183 -26.86 -0.67 11.07
N GLY A 184 -28.05 -1.24 10.85
CA GLY A 184 -28.22 -2.68 10.73
C GLY A 184 -27.46 -3.26 9.53
N ALA A 185 -27.46 -2.56 8.39
CA ALA A 185 -26.66 -2.96 7.23
C ALA A 185 -25.16 -3.01 7.53
N ALA A 186 -24.62 -1.98 8.20
CA ALA A 186 -23.20 -1.93 8.54
C ALA A 186 -22.78 -3.09 9.48
N GLN A 187 -23.61 -3.42 10.47
CA GLN A 187 -23.36 -4.54 11.38
C GLN A 187 -23.33 -5.90 10.64
N LEU A 188 -24.24 -6.10 9.69
CA LEU A 188 -24.28 -7.34 8.90
C LEU A 188 -23.07 -7.44 7.96
N VAL A 189 -22.64 -6.34 7.36
CA VAL A 189 -21.41 -6.28 6.54
C VAL A 189 -20.18 -6.65 7.38
N GLU A 190 -20.08 -6.13 8.60
CA GLU A 190 -18.99 -6.46 9.52
C GLU A 190 -18.97 -7.95 9.89
N GLN A 191 -20.13 -8.54 10.17
CA GLN A 191 -20.25 -9.98 10.44
C GLN A 191 -19.86 -10.81 9.21
N ALA A 192 -20.31 -10.43 8.01
CA ALA A 192 -19.95 -11.09 6.76
C ALA A 192 -18.44 -11.05 6.51
N TRP A 193 -17.81 -9.90 6.80
CA TRP A 193 -16.37 -9.74 6.70
C TRP A 193 -15.61 -10.67 7.66
N GLY A 194 -16.11 -10.85 8.89
CA GLY A 194 -15.56 -11.81 9.85
C GLY A 194 -15.55 -13.23 9.31
N LYS A 195 -16.67 -13.68 8.72
CA LYS A 195 -16.82 -14.99 8.09
C LYS A 195 -15.89 -15.17 6.88
N VAL A 196 -15.78 -14.15 6.04
CA VAL A 196 -14.85 -14.12 4.89
C VAL A 196 -13.40 -14.29 5.33
N LYS A 197 -12.97 -13.60 6.39
CA LYS A 197 -11.60 -13.74 6.94
C LYS A 197 -11.33 -15.13 7.51
N GLU A 198 -12.32 -15.73 8.16
CA GLU A 198 -12.19 -17.10 8.67
C GLU A 198 -12.07 -18.10 7.51
N ALA A 199 -12.91 -17.96 6.49
CA ALA A 199 -12.83 -18.76 5.27
C ALA A 199 -11.47 -18.62 4.58
N GLU A 200 -10.92 -17.40 4.48
CA GLU A 200 -9.60 -17.14 3.90
C GLU A 200 -8.47 -17.88 4.65
N ARG A 201 -8.50 -17.86 5.99
CA ARG A 201 -7.53 -18.60 6.82
C ARG A 201 -7.61 -20.10 6.58
N LEU A 202 -8.82 -20.64 6.47
CA LEU A 202 -9.04 -22.05 6.18
C LEU A 202 -8.55 -22.42 4.77
N VAL A 203 -8.84 -21.60 3.76
CA VAL A 203 -8.32 -21.78 2.39
C VAL A 203 -6.80 -21.83 2.39
N PHE A 204 -6.14 -20.93 3.13
CA PHE A 204 -4.66 -20.93 3.23
C PHE A 204 -4.13 -22.22 3.88
N SER A 205 -4.78 -22.69 4.94
CA SER A 205 -4.46 -23.96 5.60
C SER A 205 -4.61 -25.14 4.64
N LEU A 206 -5.75 -25.23 3.95
CA LEU A 206 -6.05 -26.29 2.98
C LEU A 206 -5.09 -26.27 1.80
N ALA A 207 -4.75 -25.09 1.27
CA ALA A 207 -3.74 -24.96 0.22
C ALA A 207 -2.37 -25.46 0.69
N THR A 208 -2.00 -25.17 1.93
CA THR A 208 -0.74 -25.63 2.53
C THR A 208 -0.73 -27.15 2.67
N GLN A 209 -1.80 -27.75 3.17
CA GLN A 209 -1.95 -29.20 3.27
C GLN A 209 -1.91 -29.87 1.90
N LEU A 210 -2.62 -29.32 0.91
CA LEU A 210 -2.61 -29.83 -0.46
C LEU A 210 -1.21 -29.81 -1.05
N ARG A 211 -0.46 -28.71 -0.87
CA ARG A 211 0.91 -28.62 -1.37
C ARG A 211 1.86 -29.55 -0.62
N ALA A 212 1.66 -29.73 0.69
CA ALA A 212 2.45 -30.65 1.50
C ALA A 212 2.35 -32.10 1.03
N ARG A 213 1.22 -32.53 0.42
CA ARG A 213 1.10 -33.87 -0.21
C ARG A 213 2.12 -34.12 -1.33
N TYR A 214 2.65 -33.05 -1.94
CA TYR A 214 3.59 -33.14 -3.05
C TYR A 214 5.03 -32.83 -2.64
N VAL A 215 5.33 -32.67 -1.34
CA VAL A 215 6.65 -32.26 -0.86
C VAL A 215 7.76 -33.23 -1.30
N SER A 216 7.50 -34.54 -1.31
CA SER A 216 8.48 -35.55 -1.75
C SER A 216 8.82 -35.37 -3.23
N LYS A 217 7.79 -35.18 -4.08
CA LYS A 217 7.98 -34.96 -5.52
C LYS A 217 8.69 -33.63 -5.80
N ASP A 218 8.35 -32.58 -5.06
CA ASP A 218 9.04 -31.30 -5.18
C ASP A 218 10.51 -31.40 -4.75
N LEU A 219 10.81 -32.18 -3.70
CA LEU A 219 12.18 -32.47 -3.26
C LEU A 219 12.96 -33.25 -4.33
N GLU A 220 12.35 -34.23 -4.99
CA GLU A 220 12.97 -34.95 -6.11
C GLU A 220 13.34 -34.03 -7.26
N HIS A 221 12.44 -33.13 -7.67
CA HIS A 221 12.73 -32.14 -8.70
C HIS A 221 13.89 -31.22 -8.29
N LEU A 222 13.94 -30.81 -7.01
CA LEU A 222 15.03 -29.99 -6.50
C LEU A 222 16.36 -30.74 -6.51
N LYS A 223 16.38 -32.03 -6.12
CA LYS A 223 17.57 -32.89 -6.20
C LYS A 223 18.06 -33.04 -7.64
N ALA A 224 17.15 -33.21 -8.60
CA ALA A 224 17.51 -33.28 -10.02
C ALA A 224 18.17 -31.97 -10.51
N ALA A 225 17.59 -30.82 -10.15
CA ALA A 225 18.19 -29.52 -10.46
C ALA A 225 19.55 -29.32 -9.79
N PHE A 226 19.68 -29.75 -8.54
CA PHE A 226 20.94 -29.74 -7.80
C PHE A 226 22.02 -30.58 -8.49
N ASN A 227 21.71 -31.80 -8.92
CA ASN A 227 22.68 -32.70 -9.58
C ASN A 227 23.24 -32.07 -10.87
N VAL A 228 22.41 -31.38 -11.64
CA VAL A 228 22.86 -30.63 -12.83
C VAL A 228 23.86 -29.54 -12.45
N THR A 229 23.59 -28.80 -11.37
CA THR A 229 24.50 -27.77 -10.87
C THR A 229 25.81 -28.36 -10.36
N TYR A 230 25.74 -29.39 -9.51
CA TYR A 230 26.93 -30.07 -9.00
C TYR A 230 27.81 -30.61 -10.13
N ALA A 231 27.23 -31.27 -11.14
CA ALA A 231 27.98 -31.79 -12.29
C ALA A 231 28.65 -30.69 -13.14
N ARG A 232 28.13 -29.45 -13.11
CA ARG A 232 28.79 -28.31 -13.75
C ARG A 232 29.92 -27.77 -12.88
N LEU A 233 29.68 -27.63 -11.58
CA LEU A 233 30.67 -27.14 -10.63
C LEU A 233 31.87 -28.08 -10.52
N SER A 234 31.65 -29.40 -10.48
CA SER A 234 32.74 -30.37 -10.36
C SER A 234 33.75 -30.30 -11.51
N LYS A 235 33.32 -29.83 -12.69
CA LYS A 235 34.19 -29.61 -13.85
C LYS A 235 35.00 -28.32 -13.79
N VAL A 236 34.54 -27.34 -13.01
CA VAL A 236 35.06 -25.97 -13.02
C VAL A 236 35.81 -25.64 -11.72
N ALA A 237 35.22 -25.99 -10.58
CA ALA A 237 35.74 -25.78 -9.24
C ALA A 237 35.37 -26.98 -8.33
N PRO A 238 36.17 -28.06 -8.33
CA PRO A 238 35.86 -29.31 -7.61
C PRO A 238 35.67 -29.13 -6.09
N GLU A 239 36.51 -28.34 -5.44
CA GLU A 239 36.42 -28.08 -3.98
C GLU A 239 35.10 -27.39 -3.61
N VAL A 240 34.70 -26.39 -4.39
CA VAL A 240 33.40 -25.69 -4.22
C VAL A 240 32.23 -26.63 -4.49
N ALA A 241 32.38 -27.56 -5.44
CA ALA A 241 31.36 -28.56 -5.73
C ALA A 241 31.13 -29.49 -4.52
N GLU A 242 32.19 -29.93 -3.84
CA GLU A 242 32.06 -30.77 -2.64
C GLU A 242 31.45 -30.01 -1.45
N GLU A 243 31.84 -28.76 -1.21
CA GLU A 243 31.19 -27.93 -0.19
C GLU A 243 29.69 -27.73 -0.48
N PHE A 244 29.36 -27.45 -1.74
CA PHE A 244 27.99 -27.30 -2.22
C PHE A 244 27.19 -28.59 -2.02
N ARG A 245 27.81 -29.75 -2.28
CA ARG A 245 27.22 -31.06 -2.06
C ARG A 245 26.95 -31.34 -0.59
N ALA A 246 27.94 -31.16 0.28
CA ALA A 246 27.78 -31.36 1.71
C ALA A 246 26.68 -30.48 2.30
N TRP A 247 26.64 -29.19 1.91
CA TRP A 247 25.57 -28.27 2.31
C TRP A 247 24.19 -28.76 1.88
N PHE A 248 24.04 -29.16 0.62
CA PHE A 248 22.74 -29.60 0.10
C PHE A 248 22.29 -30.93 0.74
N GLU A 249 23.17 -31.91 0.86
CA GLU A 249 22.87 -33.22 1.49
C GLU A 249 22.44 -33.04 2.95
N GLN A 250 23.09 -32.14 3.70
CA GLN A 250 22.67 -31.81 5.07
C GLN A 250 21.25 -31.25 5.12
N LYS A 251 20.88 -30.36 4.19
CA LYS A 251 19.54 -29.74 4.16
C LYS A 251 18.48 -30.73 3.70
N VAL A 252 18.79 -31.54 2.69
CA VAL A 252 17.92 -32.59 2.16
C VAL A 252 17.61 -33.64 3.22
N SER A 253 18.61 -34.13 3.93
CA SER A 253 18.41 -35.16 4.97
C SER A 253 17.44 -34.70 6.07
N LYS A 254 17.48 -33.41 6.44
CA LYS A 254 16.48 -32.80 7.34
C LYS A 254 15.06 -32.86 6.77
N ILE A 255 14.89 -32.52 5.49
CA ILE A 255 13.58 -32.55 4.82
C ILE A 255 13.08 -33.98 4.71
N GLU A 256 13.93 -34.93 4.32
CA GLU A 256 13.59 -36.35 4.24
C GLU A 256 13.17 -36.91 5.60
N ALA A 257 13.88 -36.58 6.68
CA ALA A 257 13.50 -36.99 8.02
C ALA A 257 12.09 -36.47 8.40
N LEU A 258 11.76 -35.23 8.03
CA LEU A 258 10.43 -34.67 8.26
C LEU A 258 9.36 -35.38 7.43
N VAL A 259 9.65 -35.71 6.16
CA VAL A 259 8.74 -36.48 5.29
C VAL A 259 8.51 -37.88 5.85
N SER A 260 9.57 -38.59 6.25
CA SER A 260 9.49 -39.92 6.85
C SER A 260 8.73 -39.93 8.18
N ALA A 261 8.81 -38.85 8.96
CA ALA A 261 8.03 -38.65 10.18
C ALA A 261 6.57 -38.22 9.91
N GLY A 262 6.13 -38.12 8.65
CA GLY A 262 4.80 -37.66 8.28
C GLY A 262 4.56 -36.15 8.47
N LYS A 263 5.60 -35.38 8.84
CA LYS A 263 5.54 -33.93 9.08
C LYS A 263 5.65 -33.14 7.78
N ASN A 264 4.77 -33.42 6.83
CA ASN A 264 4.84 -32.90 5.46
C ASN A 264 4.73 -31.36 5.37
N ALA A 265 3.99 -30.72 6.29
CA ALA A 265 3.88 -29.25 6.31
C ALA A 265 5.19 -28.58 6.76
N GLU A 266 5.86 -29.14 7.78
CA GLU A 266 7.18 -28.69 8.22
C GLU A 266 8.23 -28.95 7.14
N ALA A 267 8.18 -30.14 6.51
CA ALA A 267 9.03 -30.48 5.37
C ALA A 267 8.88 -29.47 4.22
N LEU A 268 7.64 -29.07 3.89
CA LEU A 268 7.38 -28.07 2.85
C LEU A 268 7.96 -26.71 3.21
N ALA A 269 7.89 -26.29 4.47
CA ALA A 269 8.48 -25.03 4.93
C ALA A 269 10.01 -25.05 4.78
N GLU A 270 10.65 -26.15 5.18
CA GLU A 270 12.10 -26.35 5.02
C GLU A 270 12.51 -26.44 3.56
N LEU A 271 11.71 -27.10 2.71
CA LEU A 271 11.94 -27.16 1.27
C LEU A 271 11.88 -25.76 0.63
N ARG A 272 10.90 -24.93 1.02
CA ARG A 272 10.81 -23.54 0.55
C ARG A 272 12.02 -22.72 0.96
N ARG A 273 12.49 -22.89 2.21
CA ARG A 273 13.72 -22.25 2.69
C ARG A 273 14.93 -22.70 1.88
N LEU A 274 15.09 -24.00 1.65
CA LEU A 274 16.17 -24.54 0.83
C LEU A 274 16.14 -24.00 -0.60
N MET A 275 14.98 -23.88 -1.23
CA MET A 275 14.86 -23.29 -2.58
C MET A 275 15.33 -21.83 -2.63
N LEU A 276 15.04 -21.04 -1.59
CA LEU A 276 15.51 -19.65 -1.48
C LEU A 276 17.03 -19.60 -1.28
N GLU A 277 17.57 -20.36 -0.33
CA GLU A 277 19.01 -20.44 -0.10
C GLU A 277 19.76 -20.94 -1.35
N TYR A 278 19.20 -21.94 -2.04
CA TYR A 278 19.75 -22.46 -3.29
C TYR A 278 19.80 -21.39 -4.39
N ARG A 279 18.75 -20.58 -4.53
CA ARG A 279 18.73 -19.45 -5.48
C ARG A 279 19.87 -18.48 -5.19
N ASP A 280 20.05 -18.08 -3.94
CA ASP A 280 21.10 -17.14 -3.55
C ASP A 280 22.50 -17.73 -3.81
N TYR A 281 22.67 -19.02 -3.51
CA TYR A 281 23.89 -19.76 -3.81
C TYR A 281 24.17 -19.80 -5.33
N MET A 282 23.14 -20.03 -6.16
CA MET A 282 23.27 -20.02 -7.62
C MET A 282 23.67 -18.66 -8.19
N VAL A 283 23.21 -17.56 -7.59
CA VAL A 283 23.64 -16.22 -7.99
C VAL A 283 25.15 -16.04 -7.75
N LEU A 284 25.64 -16.46 -6.57
CA LEU A 284 27.07 -16.41 -6.25
C LEU A 284 27.91 -17.28 -7.19
N LEU A 285 27.47 -18.51 -7.45
CA LEU A 285 28.15 -19.41 -8.39
C LEU A 285 28.21 -18.84 -9.81
N THR A 286 27.11 -18.26 -10.30
CA THR A 286 27.07 -17.64 -11.62
C THR A 286 28.06 -16.47 -11.72
N GLN A 287 28.21 -15.69 -10.64
CA GLN A 287 29.21 -14.62 -10.58
C GLN A 287 30.63 -15.19 -10.56
N ALA A 288 30.91 -16.22 -9.76
CA ALA A 288 32.20 -16.89 -9.71
C ALA A 288 32.62 -17.44 -11.08
N THR A 289 31.75 -18.17 -11.76
CA THR A 289 32.02 -18.72 -13.11
C THR A 289 32.30 -17.62 -14.15
N ARG A 290 31.59 -16.48 -14.09
CA ARG A 290 31.87 -15.33 -14.98
C ARG A 290 33.27 -14.77 -14.75
N LEU A 291 33.71 -14.69 -13.50
CA LEU A 291 35.03 -14.17 -13.14
C LEU A 291 36.15 -15.17 -13.49
N GLU A 292 35.92 -16.47 -13.33
CA GLU A 292 36.85 -17.50 -13.79
C GLU A 292 37.00 -17.51 -15.31
N ASN A 293 35.90 -17.36 -16.05
CA ASN A 293 35.94 -17.23 -17.51
C ASN A 293 36.70 -15.97 -17.96
N LEU A 294 36.56 -14.86 -17.22
CA LEU A 294 37.36 -13.65 -17.45
C LEU A 294 38.85 -13.93 -17.24
N ALA A 295 39.23 -14.60 -16.15
CA ALA A 295 40.62 -15.01 -15.90
C ALA A 295 41.17 -15.94 -16.99
N ARG A 296 40.37 -16.91 -17.44
CA ARG A 296 40.76 -17.83 -18.53
C ARG A 296 40.95 -17.08 -19.85
N ALA A 297 40.03 -16.18 -20.19
CA ALA A 297 40.14 -15.35 -21.39
C ALA A 297 41.38 -14.45 -21.35
N ALA A 298 41.71 -13.88 -20.18
CA ALA A 298 42.92 -13.09 -20.01
C ALA A 298 44.20 -13.92 -20.20
N LYS A 299 44.26 -15.15 -19.69
CA LYS A 299 45.40 -16.06 -19.93
C LYS A 299 45.54 -16.44 -21.41
N GLN A 300 44.43 -16.71 -22.10
CA GLN A 300 44.46 -16.95 -23.54
C GLN A 300 44.96 -15.73 -24.32
N LEU A 301 44.48 -14.53 -23.97
CA LEU A 301 44.91 -13.27 -24.57
C LEU A 301 46.41 -13.00 -24.30
N ALA A 302 46.90 -13.30 -23.10
CA ALA A 302 48.31 -13.19 -22.77
C ALA A 302 49.18 -14.06 -23.70
N GLY A 303 48.75 -15.28 -24.01
CA GLY A 303 49.40 -16.14 -25.00
C GLY A 303 49.51 -15.51 -26.39
N VAL A 304 48.46 -14.80 -26.83
CA VAL A 304 48.43 -14.10 -28.13
C VAL A 304 49.30 -12.83 -28.12
N VAL A 305 49.31 -12.10 -27.00
CA VAL A 305 50.02 -10.82 -26.88
C VAL A 305 51.51 -11.00 -26.63
N ARG A 306 51.92 -12.11 -26.01
CA ARG A 306 53.31 -12.39 -25.59
C ARG A 306 54.37 -12.12 -26.68
N PRO A 307 54.19 -12.47 -27.96
CA PRO A 307 55.17 -12.18 -29.02
C PRO A 307 55.33 -10.69 -29.35
N CYS A 308 54.34 -9.86 -29.03
CA CYS A 308 54.31 -8.43 -29.32
C CYS A 308 54.66 -7.57 -28.10
N ASN A 309 54.21 -7.98 -26.90
CA ASN A 309 54.42 -7.28 -25.64
C ASN A 309 54.47 -8.29 -24.48
N ALA A 310 55.69 -8.73 -24.17
CA ALA A 310 55.92 -9.75 -23.15
C ALA A 310 55.60 -9.28 -21.73
N THR A 311 55.76 -7.98 -21.44
CA THR A 311 55.47 -7.39 -20.12
C THR A 311 53.97 -7.43 -19.86
N LEU A 312 53.16 -6.92 -20.78
CA LEU A 312 51.70 -6.92 -20.67
C LEU A 312 51.12 -8.34 -20.59
N ALA A 313 51.71 -9.29 -21.31
CA ALA A 313 51.31 -10.70 -21.22
C ALA A 313 51.55 -11.28 -19.81
N ARG A 314 52.67 -10.95 -19.15
CA ARG A 314 52.92 -11.40 -17.75
C ARG A 314 51.95 -10.76 -16.78
N GLU A 315 51.64 -9.48 -16.94
CA GLU A 315 50.68 -8.78 -16.08
C GLU A 315 49.27 -9.35 -16.20
N LEU A 316 48.82 -9.69 -17.41
CA LEU A 316 47.57 -10.39 -17.66
C LEU A 316 47.51 -11.74 -16.93
N GLU A 317 48.57 -12.55 -17.01
CA GLU A 317 48.62 -13.85 -16.33
C GLU A 317 48.66 -13.72 -14.81
N ALA A 318 49.47 -12.79 -14.28
CA ALA A 318 49.56 -12.52 -12.86
C ALA A 318 48.22 -12.04 -12.29
N SER A 319 47.57 -11.08 -12.96
CA SER A 319 46.26 -10.56 -12.56
C SER A 319 45.16 -11.62 -12.71
N ALA A 320 45.22 -12.49 -13.72
CA ALA A 320 44.31 -13.62 -13.85
C ALA A 320 44.48 -14.66 -12.72
N ASN A 321 45.72 -14.97 -12.32
CA ASN A 321 45.99 -15.87 -11.19
C ASN A 321 45.51 -15.25 -9.88
N ALA A 322 45.83 -13.97 -9.63
CA ALA A 322 45.37 -13.26 -8.44
C ALA A 322 43.83 -13.19 -8.35
N LEU A 323 43.12 -13.09 -9.48
CA LEU A 323 41.66 -13.13 -9.50
C LEU A 323 41.15 -14.51 -9.09
N LEU A 324 41.76 -15.59 -9.60
CA LEU A 324 41.39 -16.96 -9.23
C LEU A 324 41.64 -17.23 -7.74
N ASP A 325 42.76 -16.74 -7.19
CA ASP A 325 43.08 -16.88 -5.77
C ASP A 325 42.14 -16.05 -4.89
N ALA A 326 41.73 -14.86 -5.34
CA ALA A 326 40.75 -14.03 -4.64
C ALA A 326 39.35 -14.68 -4.64
N ILE A 327 38.94 -15.31 -5.74
CA ILE A 327 37.69 -16.08 -5.82
C ILE A 327 37.72 -17.26 -4.83
N LYS A 328 38.81 -18.02 -4.81
CA LYS A 328 38.98 -19.16 -3.88
C LYS A 328 38.95 -18.74 -2.41
N SER A 329 39.62 -17.64 -2.08
CA SER A 329 39.67 -17.10 -0.71
C SER A 329 38.41 -16.31 -0.30
N ARG A 330 37.43 -16.16 -1.21
CA ARG A 330 36.17 -15.41 -1.00
C ARG A 330 36.39 -13.94 -0.60
N ASP A 331 37.54 -13.36 -0.95
CA ASP A 331 37.87 -11.97 -0.67
C ASP A 331 37.21 -11.05 -1.72
N MET A 332 35.96 -10.65 -1.47
CA MET A 332 35.16 -9.89 -2.44
C MET A 332 35.78 -8.53 -2.81
N ALA A 333 36.54 -7.91 -1.88
CA ALA A 333 37.25 -6.67 -2.14
C ALA A 333 38.38 -6.89 -3.15
N LYS A 334 39.18 -7.94 -2.97
CA LYS A 334 40.20 -8.33 -3.97
C LYS A 334 39.56 -8.80 -5.27
N VAL A 335 38.48 -9.57 -5.24
CA VAL A 335 37.78 -10.01 -6.46
C VAL A 335 37.35 -8.80 -7.31
N LEU A 336 36.77 -7.77 -6.69
CA LEU A 336 36.38 -6.55 -7.39
C LEU A 336 37.60 -5.82 -7.95
N GLY A 337 38.60 -5.54 -7.13
CA GLY A 337 39.81 -4.82 -7.55
C GLY A 337 40.57 -5.54 -8.66
N THR A 338 40.83 -6.84 -8.49
CA THR A 338 41.57 -7.65 -9.46
C THR A 338 40.77 -7.86 -10.74
N SER A 339 39.45 -8.04 -10.68
CA SER A 339 38.62 -8.16 -11.90
C SER A 339 38.54 -6.86 -12.71
N GLN A 340 38.55 -5.70 -12.05
CA GLN A 340 38.62 -4.40 -12.73
C GLN A 340 39.98 -4.19 -13.38
N ASN A 341 41.06 -4.45 -12.64
CA ASN A 341 42.43 -4.38 -13.16
C ASN A 341 42.61 -5.31 -14.38
N LEU A 342 42.14 -6.55 -14.28
CA LEU A 342 42.23 -7.52 -15.36
C LEU A 342 41.47 -7.07 -16.62
N ARG A 343 40.28 -6.48 -16.48
CA ARG A 343 39.53 -5.91 -17.62
C ARG A 343 40.28 -4.76 -18.28
N SER A 344 40.96 -3.92 -17.50
CA SER A 344 41.78 -2.82 -18.00
C SER A 344 42.97 -3.34 -18.81
N LEU A 345 43.74 -4.28 -18.26
CA LEU A 345 44.85 -4.94 -18.96
C LEU A 345 44.39 -5.63 -20.25
N MET A 346 43.23 -6.30 -20.21
CA MET A 346 42.66 -6.93 -21.41
C MET A 346 42.25 -5.90 -22.48
N ALA A 347 41.83 -4.69 -22.10
CA ALA A 347 41.52 -3.63 -23.04
C ALA A 347 42.78 -3.07 -23.70
N GLU A 348 43.84 -2.84 -22.93
CA GLU A 348 45.15 -2.41 -23.43
C GLU A 348 45.75 -3.44 -24.40
N ALA A 349 45.65 -4.72 -24.05
CA ALA A 349 46.13 -5.84 -24.84
C ALA A 349 45.52 -5.92 -26.25
N ARG A 350 44.31 -5.38 -26.47
CA ARG A 350 43.66 -5.35 -27.81
C ARG A 350 44.45 -4.53 -28.83
N PHE A 351 45.28 -3.58 -28.37
CA PHE A 351 46.04 -2.69 -29.24
C PHE A 351 47.55 -3.02 -29.25
N ALA A 352 48.03 -3.85 -28.33
CA ALA A 352 49.44 -4.15 -28.14
C ALA A 352 50.16 -4.72 -29.38
N CYS A 353 49.48 -5.55 -30.19
CA CYS A 353 50.06 -6.09 -31.43
C CYS A 353 49.90 -5.17 -32.66
N ARG A 354 49.20 -4.03 -32.56
CA ARG A 354 49.03 -3.10 -33.70
C ARG A 354 50.24 -2.20 -33.92
N ALA A 355 51.02 -1.90 -32.88
CA ALA A 355 52.16 -0.99 -32.95
C ALA A 355 53.31 -1.48 -33.86
N ARG A 356 53.49 -2.80 -34.02
CA ARG A 356 54.56 -3.35 -34.87
C ARG A 356 54.32 -3.19 -36.38
N ARG A 357 53.09 -2.95 -36.84
CA ARG A 357 52.82 -2.70 -38.27
C ARG A 357 53.20 -1.29 -38.72
N ALA A 358 53.39 -0.34 -37.81
CA ALA A 358 53.74 1.04 -38.15
C ALA A 358 55.26 1.29 -38.21
N GLN A 359 56.09 0.41 -37.61
CA GLN A 359 57.55 0.56 -37.56
C GLN A 359 58.29 -0.35 -38.56
N GLY A 360 57.56 -0.99 -39.47
CA GLY A 360 58.09 -1.97 -40.43
C GLY A 360 57.66 -1.69 -41.86
N LYS A 361 57.95 -0.50 -42.36
CA LYS A 361 58.19 -0.25 -43.79
C LYS A 361 59.35 0.74 -43.91
N PRO A 362 60.45 0.42 -44.61
CA PRO A 362 61.33 1.44 -45.15
C PRO A 362 60.57 2.33 -46.14
#